data_AF-A0A098BHZ5-F1
#
_entry.id   AF-A0A098BHZ5-F1
#
_cell.length_a   1.000
_cell.length_b   1.000
_cell.length_c   1.000
_cell.angle_alpha   90.00
_cell.angle_beta   90.00
_cell.angle_gamma   90.00
#
_symmetry.space_group_name_H-M   'P 1'
#
loop_
_entity.id
_entity.type
_entity.pdbx_description
1 polymer ?
#
loop_
_entity_poly.entity_id
_entity_poly.type
_entity_poly.pdbx_seq_one_letter_code
_entity_poly.pdbx_strand_id
1 'polypeptide(L)'
;MNTPAAPVARTAVTPEADTQVLHRLRRAQGQLAGVIAMLESGRECRDVVTQLAAVSRALDRAGFKIVAAQLRRCMLDEEDDTCPDRLTEEQLERLFLALA
;
A
#
# COMPACT_ATOMS: atom_id res chain seq x y z
N MET A 1 -29.22 8.58 21.93
CA MET A 1 -27.79 8.22 22.07
C MET A 1 -27.35 7.45 20.83
N ASN A 2 -27.26 8.11 19.68
CA ASN A 2 -26.69 7.48 18.49
C ASN A 2 -25.62 8.43 17.95
N THR A 3 -24.36 8.10 18.21
CA THR A 3 -23.20 8.86 17.75
C THR A 3 -23.05 8.62 16.24
N PRO A 4 -22.94 9.64 15.39
CA PRO A 4 -22.58 9.41 14.00
C PRO A 4 -21.13 8.90 13.97
N ALA A 5 -20.95 7.71 13.40
CA ALA A 5 -19.64 7.14 13.13
C ALA A 5 -18.81 8.14 12.31
N ALA A 6 -17.59 8.43 12.78
CA ALA A 6 -16.61 9.23 12.05
C ALA A 6 -16.42 8.67 10.63
N PRO A 7 -16.13 9.52 9.63
CA PRO A 7 -15.94 9.06 8.26
C PRO A 7 -14.72 8.14 8.22
N VAL A 8 -14.97 6.84 8.03
CA VAL A 8 -13.92 5.87 7.74
C VAL A 8 -13.29 6.33 6.43
N ALA A 9 -12.02 6.75 6.47
CA ALA A 9 -11.25 7.20 5.32
C ALA A 9 -11.48 6.23 4.15
N ARG A 10 -12.20 6.68 3.13
CA ARG A 10 -12.44 5.88 1.92
C ARG A 10 -11.09 5.83 1.23
N THR A 11 -10.42 4.68 1.27
CA THR A 11 -9.09 4.45 0.71
C THR A 11 -8.92 5.25 -0.58
N ALA A 12 -7.99 6.22 -0.55
CA ALA A 12 -7.92 7.32 -1.49
C ALA A 12 -7.29 6.95 -2.83
N VAL A 13 -7.71 5.85 -3.43
CA VAL A 13 -7.16 5.33 -4.68
C VAL A 13 -8.31 5.19 -5.68
N THR A 14 -8.09 5.55 -6.95
CA THR A 14 -9.12 5.47 -7.98
C THR A 14 -9.50 4.00 -8.26
N PRO A 15 -10.71 3.68 -8.73
CA PRO A 15 -11.17 2.30 -8.91
C PRO A 15 -10.22 1.40 -9.75
N GLU A 16 -9.57 1.98 -10.76
CA GLU A 16 -8.61 1.26 -11.62
C GLU A 16 -7.24 1.09 -10.95
N ALA A 17 -6.76 2.12 -10.23
CA ALA A 17 -5.53 2.04 -9.45
C ALA A 17 -5.69 1.05 -8.29
N ASP A 18 -6.89 1.03 -7.69
CA ASP A 18 -7.32 0.10 -6.65
C ASP A 18 -7.22 -1.34 -7.14
N THR A 19 -7.80 -1.62 -8.30
CA THR A 19 -7.79 -2.97 -8.87
C THR A 19 -6.35 -3.47 -9.08
N GLN A 20 -5.48 -2.65 -9.66
CA GLN A 20 -4.09 -3.01 -9.91
C GLN A 20 -3.23 -3.16 -8.66
N VAL A 21 -3.48 -2.34 -7.64
CA VAL A 21 -2.80 -2.44 -6.34
C VAL A 21 -3.29 -3.69 -5.59
N LEU A 22 -4.61 -3.92 -5.57
CA LEU A 22 -5.21 -5.12 -4.98
C LEU A 22 -4.69 -6.42 -5.61
N HIS A 23 -4.54 -6.47 -6.93
CA HIS A 23 -3.94 -7.65 -7.59
C HIS A 23 -2.49 -7.89 -7.14
N ARG A 24 -1.69 -6.83 -6.95
CA ARG A 24 -0.33 -6.95 -6.44
C ARG A 24 -0.30 -7.42 -4.99
N LEU A 25 -1.16 -6.86 -4.14
CA LEU A 25 -1.27 -7.25 -2.73
C LEU A 25 -1.71 -8.71 -2.58
N ARG A 26 -2.71 -9.17 -3.35
CA ARG A 26 -3.13 -10.58 -3.38
C ARG A 26 -1.99 -11.52 -3.82
N ARG A 27 -1.18 -11.09 -4.78
CA ARG A 27 0.01 -11.86 -5.19
C ARG A 27 1.05 -11.92 -4.07
N ALA A 28 1.34 -10.78 -3.43
CA ALA A 28 2.28 -10.72 -2.31
C ALA A 28 1.81 -11.59 -1.12
N GLN A 29 0.51 -11.64 -0.85
CA GLN A 29 -0.10 -12.54 0.14
C GLN A 29 0.20 -14.01 -0.19
N GLY A 30 0.01 -14.45 -1.44
CA GLY A 30 0.33 -15.81 -1.85
C GLY A 30 1.83 -16.13 -1.75
N GLN A 31 2.69 -15.17 -2.08
CA GLN A 31 4.13 -15.32 -1.93
C GLN A 31 4.55 -15.43 -0.45
N LEU A 32 3.95 -14.63 0.43
CA LEU A 32 4.20 -14.69 1.87
C LEU A 32 3.73 -16.02 2.46
N ALA A 33 2.57 -16.53 2.05
CA ALA A 33 2.13 -17.87 2.42
C ALA A 33 3.15 -18.95 2.00
N GLY A 34 3.75 -18.80 0.81
CA GLY A 34 4.86 -19.65 0.37
C GLY A 34 6.10 -19.55 1.27
N VAL A 35 6.50 -18.33 1.67
CA VAL A 35 7.62 -18.12 2.61
C VAL A 35 7.36 -18.80 3.96
N ILE A 36 6.15 -18.69 4.49
CA ILE A 36 5.75 -19.35 5.74
C ILE A 36 5.89 -20.88 5.59
N ALA A 37 5.36 -21.47 4.52
CA ALA A 37 5.50 -22.90 4.26
C ALA A 37 6.96 -23.35 4.10
N MET A 38 7.84 -22.50 3.52
CA MET A 38 9.27 -22.78 3.43
C MET A 38 9.94 -22.81 4.80
N LEU A 39 9.55 -21.93 5.72
CA LEU A 39 10.03 -21.93 7.10
C LEU A 39 9.54 -23.17 7.86
N GLU A 40 8.25 -23.50 7.74
CA GLU A 40 7.64 -24.66 8.40
C GLU A 40 8.24 -25.99 7.92
N SER A 41 8.64 -26.06 6.65
CA SER A 41 9.31 -27.23 6.06
C SER A 41 10.83 -27.26 6.29
N GLY A 42 11.39 -26.29 7.02
CA GLY A 42 12.82 -26.26 7.35
C GLY A 42 13.74 -26.02 6.16
N ARG A 43 13.30 -25.23 5.17
CA ARG A 43 14.14 -24.90 4.01
C ARG A 43 15.36 -24.06 4.37
N GLU A 44 16.34 -24.09 3.46
CA GLU A 44 17.55 -23.28 3.54
C GLU A 44 17.27 -21.79 3.75
N CYS A 45 17.98 -21.21 4.71
CA CYS A 45 17.83 -19.82 5.13
C CYS A 45 18.00 -18.85 3.95
N ARG A 46 18.97 -19.12 3.07
CA ARG A 46 19.21 -18.31 1.87
C ARG A 46 17.99 -18.23 0.95
N ASP A 47 17.29 -19.35 0.77
CA ASP A 47 16.13 -19.41 -0.12
C ASP A 47 14.93 -18.67 0.50
N VAL A 48 14.73 -18.84 1.81
CA VAL A 48 13.69 -18.13 2.57
C VAL A 48 13.89 -16.62 2.49
N VAL A 49 15.11 -16.14 2.79
CA VAL A 49 15.43 -14.70 2.75
C VAL A 49 15.28 -14.14 1.33
N THR A 50 15.65 -14.91 0.30
CA THR A 50 15.48 -14.49 -1.11
C THR A 50 14.01 -14.30 -1.46
N GLN A 51 13.14 -15.24 -1.06
CA GLN A 51 11.70 -15.11 -1.30
C GLN A 51 11.06 -14.00 -0.46
N LEU A 52 11.48 -13.84 0.80
CA LEU A 52 11.02 -12.76 1.65
C LEU A 52 11.39 -11.38 1.07
N ALA A 53 12.60 -11.21 0.56
CA ALA A 53 13.01 -9.98 -0.13
C ALA A 53 12.17 -9.71 -1.40
N ALA A 54 11.74 -10.75 -2.11
CA ALA A 54 10.84 -10.61 -3.25
C ALA A 54 9.44 -10.14 -2.83
N VAL A 55 8.93 -10.64 -1.69
CA VAL A 55 7.68 -10.17 -1.08
C VAL A 55 7.78 -8.70 -0.69
N SER A 56 8.85 -8.31 0.04
CA SER A 56 9.07 -6.91 0.45
C SER A 56 9.02 -5.97 -0.75
N ARG A 57 9.80 -6.25 -1.81
CA ARG A 57 9.79 -5.45 -3.05
C ARG A 57 8.43 -5.38 -3.74
N ALA A 58 7.58 -6.39 -3.59
CA ALA A 58 6.23 -6.36 -4.13
C ALA A 58 5.34 -5.41 -3.32
N LEU A 59 5.48 -5.41 -1.99
CA LEU A 59 4.80 -4.50 -1.08
C LEU A 59 5.24 -3.06 -1.29
N ASP A 60 6.55 -2.79 -1.38
CA ASP A 60 7.10 -1.44 -1.58
C ASP A 60 6.54 -0.82 -2.87
N ARG A 61 6.52 -1.58 -3.96
CA ARG A 61 5.94 -1.14 -5.24
C ARG A 61 4.44 -0.88 -5.17
N ALA A 62 3.70 -1.63 -4.36
CA ALA A 62 2.28 -1.36 -4.13
C ALA A 62 2.10 -0.07 -3.32
N GLY A 63 2.90 0.13 -2.27
CA GLY A 63 2.93 1.34 -1.44
C GLY A 63 3.25 2.59 -2.26
N PHE A 64 4.31 2.57 -3.06
CA PHE A 64 4.67 3.71 -3.93
C PHE A 64 3.55 4.06 -4.90
N LYS A 65 2.84 3.06 -5.44
CA LYS A 65 1.73 3.30 -6.36
C LYS A 65 0.53 3.96 -5.67
N ILE A 66 0.25 3.59 -4.42
CA ILE A 66 -0.79 4.24 -3.61
C ILE A 66 -0.43 5.71 -3.35
N VAL A 67 0.79 5.97 -2.89
CA VAL A 67 1.26 7.34 -2.61
C VAL A 67 1.27 8.19 -3.87
N ALA A 68 1.78 7.66 -4.99
CA ALA A 68 1.78 8.36 -6.28
C ALA A 68 0.37 8.68 -6.80
N ALA A 69 -0.61 7.78 -6.59
CA ALA A 69 -2.00 8.04 -6.95
C ALA A 69 -2.57 9.20 -6.15
N GLN A 70 -2.23 9.30 -4.86
CA GLN A 70 -2.71 10.38 -4.01
C GLN A 70 -2.05 11.73 -4.31
N LEU A 71 -0.73 11.73 -4.57
CA LEU A 71 -0.02 12.91 -5.07
C LEU A 71 -0.66 13.45 -6.36
N ARG A 72 -0.94 12.56 -7.32
CA ARG A 72 -1.56 12.94 -8.59
C ARG A 72 -2.93 13.57 -8.39
N ARG A 73 -3.76 13.05 -7.48
CA ARG A 73 -5.06 13.67 -7.16
C ARG A 73 -4.88 15.08 -6.58
N CYS A 74 -3.99 15.23 -5.61
CA CYS A 74 -3.71 16.53 -4.99
C CYS A 74 -3.17 17.60 -5.97
N MET A 75 -2.47 17.19 -7.04
CA MET A 75 -1.92 18.08 -8.06
C MET A 75 -2.90 18.40 -9.21
N LEU A 76 -3.93 17.56 -9.43
CA LEU A 76 -4.90 17.76 -10.50
C LEU A 76 -6.17 18.46 -10.03
N ASP A 77 -6.49 18.40 -8.74
CA ASP A 77 -7.66 19.02 -8.12
C ASP A 77 -7.37 20.47 -7.62
N GLU A 78 -6.58 21.27 -8.35
CA GLU A 78 -6.20 22.65 -7.95
C GLU A 78 -7.40 23.63 -7.87
N GLU A 79 -8.58 23.27 -8.40
CA GLU A 79 -9.75 24.16 -8.49
C GLU A 79 -10.82 23.95 -7.40
N ASP A 80 -10.66 22.96 -6.52
CA ASP A 80 -11.66 22.66 -5.49
C ASP A 80 -11.01 22.60 -4.10
N ASP A 81 -11.19 23.65 -3.30
CA ASP A 81 -10.75 23.79 -1.89
C ASP A 81 -11.44 22.76 -0.94
N THR A 82 -12.12 21.79 -1.54
CA THR A 82 -13.03 20.83 -0.92
C THR A 82 -12.53 19.39 -1.06
N CYS A 83 -11.23 19.15 -1.23
CA CYS A 83 -10.68 17.79 -1.23
C CYS A 83 -10.53 17.26 0.20
N PRO A 84 -11.45 16.40 0.71
CA PRO A 84 -11.44 15.94 2.10
C PRO A 84 -10.26 15.01 2.43
N ASP A 85 -9.56 14.50 1.41
CA ASP A 85 -8.48 13.51 1.54
C ASP A 85 -7.08 14.09 1.24
N ARG A 86 -6.93 15.42 1.13
CA ARG A 86 -5.62 16.03 0.83
C ARG A 86 -4.62 15.69 1.94
N LEU A 87 -3.54 15.00 1.59
CA LEU A 87 -2.45 14.73 2.51
C LEU A 87 -1.52 15.94 2.57
N THR A 88 -1.07 16.31 3.77
CA THR A 88 -0.03 17.32 3.94
C THR A 88 1.33 16.82 3.46
N GLU A 89 2.26 17.72 3.19
CA GLU A 89 3.65 17.39 2.83
C GLU A 89 4.29 16.45 3.87
N GLU A 90 4.15 16.76 5.16
CA GLU A 90 4.65 15.91 6.25
C GLU A 90 4.02 14.50 6.25
N GLN A 91 2.72 14.39 5.94
CA GLN A 91 2.05 13.09 5.87
C GLN A 91 2.57 12.25 4.70
N LEU A 92 2.81 12.89 3.55
CA LEU A 92 3.39 12.25 2.38
C LEU A 92 4.84 11.82 2.64
N GLU A 93 5.65 12.68 3.25
CA GLU A 93 7.03 12.38 3.64
C GLU A 93 7.08 11.15 4.57
N ARG A 94 6.23 11.10 5.59
CA ARG A 94 6.12 9.93 6.48
C ARG A 94 5.77 8.65 5.74
N LEU A 95 4.85 8.71 4.78
CA LEU A 95 4.48 7.55 3.96
C LEU A 95 5.64 7.10 3.07
N PHE A 96 6.42 8.02 2.50
CA PHE A 96 7.60 7.68 1.72
C PHE A 96 8.70 7.05 2.56
N LEU A 97 9.00 7.61 3.73
CA LEU A 97 10.03 7.08 4.64
C LEU A 97 9.67 5.70 5.19
N ALA A 98 8.38 5.39 5.33
CA ALA A 98 7.92 4.05 5.73
C ALA A 98 8.07 2.97 4.64
N LEU A 99 8.36 3.37 3.40
CA LEU A 99 8.56 2.49 2.24
C LEU A 99 10.04 2.35 1.84
N ALA A 100 10.96 3.00 2.57
CA ALA A 100 12.39 3.07 2.29
C ALA A 100 13.22 2.01 3.04
#